data_AF-A0A925TU07-F1
#
_entry.id   AF-A0A925TU07-F1
#
_cell.length_a   1.000
_cell.length_b   1.000
_cell.length_c   1.000
_cell.angle_alpha   90.00
_cell.angle_beta   90.00
_cell.angle_gamma   90.00
#
_symmetry.space_group_name_H-M   'P 1'
#
loop_
_entity.id
_entity.type
_entity.pdbx_description
1 polymer ?
#
loop_
_entity_poly.entity_id
_entity_poly.type
_entity_poly.pdbx_seq_one_letter_code
_entity_poly.pdbx_strand_id
1 'polypeptide(L)'
;MNLIFIFLDGVGLAPASAHNPLTTAMPRLASVLGGTLTLETAPIIKESLLLTAIDAGLQTEGAGQSGTGQFSIYTSLNGAKLFGRHYGPYLPWALKPALAGANVFRKLQEHGRTACYANAYPKRFIDTCLHLRTVGKTRGSVLFEAAAMENIPLRGAAEVKAGTAISGDIISKWWGTNREDGDAGVSSITPEQAAENLLHLSAMHGAVFYEFFLTDLAAHRRITASVDEVLT
;
A
#
# COMPACT_ATOMS: atom_id res chain seq x y z
N MET A 1 21.47 -1.46 -5.26
CA MET A 1 20.28 -2.31 -5.21
C MET A 1 19.11 -1.39 -4.95
N ASN A 2 18.09 -1.46 -5.80
CA ASN A 2 16.90 -0.62 -5.70
C ASN A 2 15.75 -1.54 -5.28
N LEU A 3 14.89 -1.06 -4.38
CA LEU A 3 13.74 -1.79 -3.88
C LEU A 3 12.46 -1.18 -4.45
N ILE A 4 11.56 -2.02 -4.97
CA ILE A 4 10.16 -1.65 -5.17
C ILE A 4 9.34 -2.50 -4.20
N PHE A 5 8.64 -1.84 -3.30
CA PHE A 5 7.76 -2.45 -2.32
C PHE A 5 6.30 -2.11 -2.66
N ILE A 6 5.47 -3.13 -2.81
CA ILE A 6 4.05 -3.01 -3.13
C ILE A 6 3.26 -3.67 -2.00
N PHE A 7 2.38 -2.91 -1.36
CA PHE A 7 1.42 -3.40 -0.38
C PHE A 7 0.04 -3.50 -0.99
N LEU A 8 -0.58 -4.69 -0.96
CA LEU A 8 -1.95 -4.92 -1.40
C LEU A 8 -2.83 -5.09 -0.16
N ASP A 9 -3.69 -4.12 0.13
CA ASP A 9 -4.55 -4.15 1.32
C ASP A 9 -5.71 -5.14 1.13
N GLY A 10 -6.13 -5.82 2.20
CA GLY A 10 -7.22 -6.79 2.15
C GLY A 10 -6.93 -8.06 1.33
N VAL A 11 -5.67 -8.31 0.93
CA VAL A 11 -5.26 -9.52 0.20
C VAL A 11 -4.46 -10.45 1.11
N GLY A 12 -4.86 -11.72 1.18
CA GLY A 12 -4.17 -12.76 1.95
C GLY A 12 -4.23 -14.10 1.23
N LEU A 13 -3.36 -15.04 1.63
CA LEU A 13 -3.40 -16.41 1.11
C LEU A 13 -4.52 -17.20 1.79
N ALA A 14 -5.36 -17.81 0.96
CA ALA A 14 -6.40 -18.74 1.38
C ALA A 14 -6.39 -19.96 0.43
N PRO A 15 -7.03 -21.08 0.79
CA PRO A 15 -7.18 -22.22 -0.12
C PRO A 15 -7.91 -21.82 -1.42
N ALA A 16 -7.60 -22.51 -2.50
CA ALA A 16 -8.31 -22.38 -3.76
C ALA A 16 -9.80 -22.77 -3.57
N SER A 17 -10.71 -21.91 -4.02
CA SER A 17 -12.15 -22.17 -3.93
C SER A 17 -12.94 -21.27 -4.88
N ALA A 18 -14.20 -21.62 -5.14
CA ALA A 18 -15.13 -20.79 -5.92
C ALA A 18 -15.42 -19.42 -5.28
N HIS A 19 -15.11 -19.24 -3.98
CA HIS A 19 -15.27 -17.98 -3.26
C HIS A 19 -13.96 -17.21 -3.09
N ASN A 20 -12.83 -17.79 -3.49
CA ASN A 20 -11.54 -17.12 -3.46
C ASN A 20 -11.23 -16.57 -4.87
N PRO A 21 -11.33 -15.25 -5.09
CA PRO A 21 -11.12 -14.65 -6.41
C PRO A 21 -9.68 -14.82 -6.93
N LEU A 22 -8.70 -15.01 -6.03
CA LEU A 22 -7.30 -15.25 -6.41
C LEU A 22 -7.07 -16.64 -7.02
N THR A 23 -8.09 -17.50 -7.04
CA THR A 23 -8.07 -18.78 -7.77
C THR A 23 -8.02 -18.57 -9.29
N THR A 24 -8.51 -17.43 -9.79
CA THR A 24 -8.57 -17.15 -11.25
C THR A 24 -8.05 -15.77 -11.63
N ALA A 25 -7.98 -14.83 -10.70
CA ALA A 25 -7.50 -13.48 -10.97
C ALA A 25 -5.97 -13.39 -11.10
N MET A 26 -5.46 -12.22 -11.49
CA MET A 26 -4.02 -11.92 -11.61
C MET A 26 -3.20 -12.94 -12.46
N PRO A 27 -3.61 -13.24 -13.70
CA PRO A 27 -2.95 -14.27 -14.52
C PRO A 27 -1.47 -13.99 -14.79
N ARG A 28 -1.06 -12.72 -14.87
CA ARG A 28 0.36 -12.35 -15.02
C ARG A 28 1.17 -12.74 -13.78
N LEU A 29 0.64 -12.51 -12.58
CA LEU A 29 1.29 -12.93 -11.34
C LEU A 29 1.31 -14.45 -11.23
N ALA A 30 0.21 -15.13 -11.58
CA ALA A 30 0.15 -16.58 -11.56
C ALA A 30 1.20 -17.22 -12.50
N SER A 31 1.43 -16.63 -13.67
CA SER A 31 2.48 -17.05 -14.61
C SER A 31 3.89 -16.92 -14.00
N VAL A 32 4.18 -15.82 -13.30
CA VAL A 32 5.48 -15.60 -12.62
C VAL A 32 5.68 -16.59 -11.47
N LEU A 33 4.62 -16.86 -10.69
CA LEU A 33 4.67 -17.81 -9.57
C LEU A 33 4.72 -19.27 -10.04
N GLY A 34 4.18 -19.57 -11.23
CA GLY A 34 3.92 -20.94 -11.69
C GLY A 34 2.68 -21.57 -11.07
N GLY A 35 1.77 -20.77 -10.54
CA GLY A 35 0.55 -21.18 -9.82
C GLY A 35 -0.24 -19.97 -9.34
N THR A 36 -1.50 -20.16 -8.95
CA THR A 36 -2.39 -19.10 -8.45
C THR A 36 -1.92 -18.56 -7.10
N LEU A 37 -2.32 -17.35 -6.71
CA LEU A 37 -1.94 -16.76 -5.41
C LEU A 37 -2.79 -17.34 -4.26
N THR A 38 -2.61 -18.63 -3.98
CA THR A 38 -3.36 -19.41 -2.98
C THR A 38 -2.41 -20.19 -2.07
N LEU A 39 -2.94 -20.78 -0.99
CA LEU A 39 -2.12 -21.56 -0.05
C LEU A 39 -1.49 -22.80 -0.67
N GLU A 40 -2.13 -23.40 -1.68
CA GLU A 40 -1.62 -24.59 -2.38
C GLU A 40 -0.36 -24.30 -3.19
N THR A 41 -0.19 -23.06 -3.66
CA THR A 41 1.01 -22.63 -4.39
C THR A 41 2.16 -22.30 -3.43
N ALA A 42 1.87 -21.96 -2.18
CA ALA A 42 2.88 -21.65 -1.17
C ALA A 42 3.34 -22.91 -0.40
N PRO A 43 4.62 -23.01 -0.02
CA PRO A 43 5.68 -22.04 -0.27
C PRO A 43 6.35 -22.22 -1.64
N ILE A 44 6.83 -21.12 -2.21
CA ILE A 44 7.82 -21.13 -3.29
C ILE A 44 9.13 -20.61 -2.72
N ILE A 45 10.21 -21.38 -2.85
CA ILE A 45 11.56 -20.97 -2.45
C ILE A 45 12.49 -21.26 -3.62
N LYS A 46 12.88 -20.20 -4.35
CA LYS A 46 13.84 -20.22 -5.45
C LYS A 46 14.84 -19.07 -5.24
N GLU A 47 15.96 -19.09 -5.95
CA GLU A 47 17.03 -18.09 -5.81
C GLU A 47 16.54 -16.63 -5.94
N SER A 48 15.63 -16.37 -6.87
CA SER A 48 15.08 -15.04 -7.16
C SER A 48 13.59 -14.88 -6.87
N LEU A 49 12.96 -15.88 -6.22
CA LEU A 49 11.53 -15.86 -5.95
C LEU A 49 11.18 -16.53 -4.62
N LEU A 50 10.48 -15.79 -3.76
CA LEU A 50 9.92 -16.26 -2.51
C LEU A 50 8.41 -15.99 -2.47
N LEU A 51 7.62 -17.04 -2.20
CA LEU A 51 6.23 -16.93 -1.77
C LEU A 51 6.10 -17.71 -0.46
N THR A 52 5.68 -17.04 0.60
CA THR A 52 5.44 -17.68 1.89
C THR A 52 4.17 -17.14 2.52
N ALA A 53 3.43 -18.02 3.19
CA ALA A 53 2.39 -17.59 4.10
C ALA A 53 3.01 -16.97 5.35
N ILE A 54 2.41 -15.90 5.83
CA ILE A 54 2.75 -15.25 7.10
C ILE A 54 1.49 -15.17 7.96
N ASP A 55 1.63 -15.40 9.26
CA ASP A 55 0.51 -15.25 10.20
C ASP A 55 0.21 -13.76 10.42
N ALA A 56 -0.88 -13.29 9.82
CA ALA A 56 -1.38 -11.93 10.01
C ALA A 56 -1.88 -11.66 11.43
N GLY A 57 -2.09 -12.70 12.25
CA GLY A 57 -2.42 -12.60 13.65
C GLY A 57 -1.27 -12.08 14.51
N LEU A 58 -0.02 -12.13 14.02
CA LEU A 58 1.17 -11.66 14.73
C LEU A 58 1.25 -12.19 16.17
N GLN A 59 0.85 -13.46 16.37
CA GLN A 59 0.78 -14.10 17.70
C GLN A 59 -0.07 -13.32 18.72
N THR A 60 -1.03 -12.53 18.26
CA THR A 60 -1.96 -11.73 19.08
C THR A 60 -3.38 -12.15 18.75
N GLU A 61 -4.21 -12.33 19.78
CA GLU A 61 -5.59 -12.80 19.62
C GLU A 61 -6.42 -11.86 18.73
N GLY A 62 -7.25 -12.48 17.88
CA GLY A 62 -8.16 -11.79 16.95
C GLY A 62 -7.68 -11.84 15.51
N ALA A 63 -8.53 -11.36 14.60
CA ALA A 63 -8.17 -11.20 13.21
C ALA A 63 -7.21 -10.01 13.04
N GLY A 64 -6.21 -10.15 12.16
CA GLY A 64 -5.33 -9.06 11.77
C GLY A 64 -6.13 -7.84 11.28
N GLN A 65 -5.61 -6.64 11.54
CA GLN A 65 -6.22 -5.36 11.14
C GLN A 65 -5.18 -4.43 10.52
N SER A 66 -5.58 -3.61 9.54
CA SER A 66 -4.65 -2.82 8.72
C SER A 66 -3.79 -1.84 9.53
N GLY A 67 -4.34 -1.17 10.54
CA GLY A 67 -3.60 -0.17 11.33
C GLY A 67 -2.40 -0.77 12.08
N THR A 68 -2.62 -1.82 12.87
CA THR A 68 -1.56 -2.53 13.60
C THR A 68 -0.70 -3.41 12.69
N GLY A 69 -1.27 -3.96 11.62
CA GLY A 69 -0.58 -4.78 10.62
C GLY A 69 0.43 -3.96 9.81
N GLN A 70 -0.01 -2.88 9.18
CA GLN A 70 0.86 -1.95 8.45
C GLN A 70 1.92 -1.33 9.36
N PHE A 71 1.57 -0.95 10.60
CA PHE A 71 2.56 -0.52 11.59
C PHE A 71 3.67 -1.56 11.76
N SER A 72 3.30 -2.84 11.84
CA SER A 72 4.28 -3.91 12.02
C SER A 72 5.20 -4.08 10.81
N ILE A 73 4.63 -4.02 9.60
CA ILE A 73 5.37 -4.06 8.33
C ILE A 73 6.38 -2.89 8.27
N TYR A 74 5.94 -1.68 8.59
CA TYR A 74 6.74 -0.46 8.39
C TYR A 74 7.69 -0.14 9.54
N THR A 75 7.59 -0.81 10.69
CA THR A 75 8.47 -0.55 11.85
C THR A 75 9.30 -1.75 12.29
N SER A 76 8.99 -2.95 11.79
CA SER A 76 9.47 -4.24 12.31
C SER A 76 9.16 -4.50 13.80
N LEU A 77 8.18 -3.78 14.37
CA LEU A 77 7.70 -3.97 15.74
C LEU A 77 6.30 -4.57 15.73
N ASN A 78 5.98 -5.51 16.62
CA ASN A 78 4.64 -6.08 16.67
C ASN A 78 3.61 -5.05 17.20
N GLY A 79 2.91 -4.40 16.27
CA GLY A 79 1.95 -3.33 16.56
C GLY A 79 0.74 -3.80 17.35
N ALA A 80 0.23 -5.01 17.06
CA ALA A 80 -0.90 -5.57 17.78
C ALA A 80 -0.54 -5.84 19.25
N LYS A 81 0.65 -6.40 19.50
CA LYS A 81 1.18 -6.62 20.85
C LYS A 81 1.45 -5.30 21.58
N LEU A 82 2.07 -4.31 20.93
CA LEU A 82 2.34 -3.01 21.53
C LEU A 82 1.07 -2.23 21.87
N PHE A 83 0.03 -2.34 21.05
CA PHE A 83 -1.27 -1.72 21.31
C PHE A 83 -2.14 -2.55 22.28
N GLY A 84 -1.84 -3.84 22.45
CA GLY A 84 -2.57 -4.79 23.28
C GLY A 84 -3.71 -5.51 22.57
N ARG A 85 -3.96 -5.23 21.29
CA ARG A 85 -4.92 -5.90 20.41
C ARG A 85 -4.71 -5.47 18.95
N HIS A 86 -5.35 -6.16 18.02
CA HIS A 86 -5.46 -5.67 16.64
C HIS A 86 -6.32 -4.41 16.56
N TYR A 87 -5.95 -3.47 15.69
CA TYR A 87 -6.70 -2.23 15.47
C TYR A 87 -6.52 -1.71 14.04
N GLY A 88 -7.59 -1.12 13.49
CA GLY A 88 -7.61 -0.54 12.17
C GLY A 88 -8.89 0.28 11.92
N PRO A 89 -9.04 0.89 10.74
CA PRO A 89 -8.11 0.81 9.60
C PRO A 89 -6.90 1.75 9.74
N TYR A 90 -6.97 2.74 10.63
CA TYR A 90 -5.94 3.77 10.80
C TYR A 90 -4.91 3.41 11.88
N LEU A 91 -3.78 4.12 11.89
CA LEU A 91 -2.78 4.05 12.96
C LEU A 91 -3.42 4.39 14.32
N PRO A 92 -3.32 3.52 15.35
CA PRO A 92 -3.69 3.89 16.71
C PRO A 92 -2.82 5.06 17.20
N TRP A 93 -3.44 6.08 17.80
CA TRP A 93 -2.72 7.25 18.29
C TRP A 93 -1.57 6.90 19.26
N ALA A 94 -1.79 5.90 20.12
CA ALA A 94 -0.79 5.42 21.08
C ALA A 94 0.50 4.86 20.41
N LEU A 95 0.43 4.43 19.15
CA LEU A 95 1.58 3.93 18.40
C LEU A 95 2.34 5.02 17.62
N LYS A 96 1.82 6.27 17.56
CA LYS A 96 2.48 7.38 16.85
C LYS A 96 3.93 7.63 17.30
N PRO A 97 4.25 7.67 18.62
CA PRO A 97 5.64 7.87 19.04
C PRO A 97 6.58 6.75 18.58
N ALA A 98 6.12 5.49 18.63
CA ALA A 98 6.89 4.35 18.16
C ALA A 98 7.10 4.39 16.63
N LEU A 99 6.09 4.81 15.87
CA LEU A 99 6.21 5.00 14.42
C LEU A 99 7.27 6.07 14.09
N ALA A 100 7.24 7.21 14.78
CA ALA A 100 8.20 8.30 14.58
C ALA A 100 9.66 7.88 14.88
N GLY A 101 9.86 6.92 15.78
CA GLY A 101 11.18 6.41 16.14
C GLY A 101 11.70 5.27 15.28
N ALA A 102 10.84 4.54 14.55
CA ALA A 102 11.23 3.26 13.97
C ALA A 102 10.69 3.00 12.55
N ASN A 103 10.01 3.95 11.91
CA ASN A 103 9.44 3.73 10.58
C ASN A 103 10.52 3.48 9.50
N VAL A 104 10.09 2.84 8.42
CA VAL A 104 10.97 2.39 7.32
C VAL A 104 11.68 3.56 6.63
N PHE A 105 11.04 4.72 6.47
CA PHE A 105 11.66 5.87 5.82
C PHE A 105 12.79 6.45 6.66
N ARG A 106 12.60 6.54 7.97
CA ARG A 106 13.65 6.93 8.91
C ARG A 106 14.85 5.99 8.82
N LYS A 107 14.59 4.68 8.91
CA LYS A 107 15.66 3.66 8.81
C LYS A 107 16.43 3.78 7.50
N LEU A 108 15.74 4.03 6.38
CA LEU A 108 16.40 4.24 5.09
C LEU A 108 17.28 5.49 5.09
N GLN A 109 16.77 6.63 5.60
CA GLN A 109 17.52 7.88 5.70
C GLN A 109 18.76 7.73 6.60
N GLU A 110 18.64 7.06 7.75
CA GLU A 110 19.75 6.76 8.67
C GLU A 110 20.85 5.92 8.00
N HIS A 111 20.50 5.10 7.00
CA HIS A 111 21.45 4.33 6.19
C HIS A 111 21.89 5.06 4.90
N GLY A 112 21.62 6.36 4.79
CA GLY A 112 21.99 7.17 3.61
C GLY A 112 21.27 6.75 2.33
N ARG A 113 20.09 6.12 2.42
CA ARG A 113 19.28 5.68 1.28
C ARG A 113 18.15 6.67 1.01
N THR A 114 17.90 6.96 -0.25
CA THR A 114 16.75 7.76 -0.69
C THR A 114 15.50 6.88 -0.79
N ALA A 115 14.37 7.43 -0.38
CA ALA A 115 13.07 6.75 -0.44
C ALA A 115 12.05 7.58 -1.22
N CYS A 116 11.11 6.89 -1.86
CA CYS A 116 9.99 7.48 -2.57
C CYS A 116 8.69 6.83 -2.12
N TYR A 117 7.74 7.64 -1.66
CA TYR A 117 6.36 7.21 -1.53
C TYR A 117 5.60 7.52 -2.82
N ALA A 118 5.37 6.50 -3.65
CA ALA A 118 4.91 6.67 -5.03
C ALA A 118 3.44 7.04 -5.14
N ASN A 119 2.62 6.71 -4.14
CA ASN A 119 1.19 7.01 -4.12
C ASN A 119 0.93 8.51 -4.30
N ALA A 120 0.09 8.83 -5.28
CA ALA A 120 -0.50 10.14 -5.44
C ALA A 120 -1.88 10.19 -4.80
N TYR A 121 -2.21 11.35 -4.25
CA TYR A 121 -3.53 11.65 -3.70
C TYR A 121 -4.02 13.00 -4.18
N PRO A 122 -5.34 13.20 -4.32
CA PRO A 122 -5.89 14.53 -4.61
C PRO A 122 -5.42 15.55 -3.57
N LYS A 123 -5.12 16.77 -4.01
CA LYS A 123 -4.62 17.84 -3.12
C LYS A 123 -5.46 18.00 -1.84
N ARG A 124 -6.79 17.99 -1.97
CA ARG A 124 -7.71 18.12 -0.84
C ARG A 124 -7.55 17.00 0.19
N PHE A 125 -7.28 15.77 -0.25
CA PHE A 125 -7.02 14.65 0.65
C PHE A 125 -5.73 14.87 1.45
N ILE A 126 -4.66 15.29 0.77
CA ILE A 126 -3.36 15.58 1.40
C ILE A 126 -3.55 16.67 2.46
N ASP A 127 -4.15 17.81 2.07
CA ASP A 127 -4.39 18.94 2.96
C ASP A 127 -5.24 18.52 4.18
N THR A 128 -6.28 17.72 3.96
CA THR A 128 -7.14 17.20 5.04
C THR A 128 -6.35 16.33 6.00
N CYS A 129 -5.53 15.40 5.49
CA CYS A 129 -4.71 14.54 6.33
C CYS A 129 -3.70 15.37 7.15
N LEU A 130 -3.00 16.30 6.50
CA LEU A 130 -2.03 17.18 7.18
C LEU A 130 -2.70 18.06 8.24
N HIS A 131 -3.87 18.62 7.96
CA HIS A 131 -4.65 19.39 8.95
C HIS A 131 -5.07 18.52 10.14
N LEU A 132 -5.61 17.33 9.89
CA LEU A 132 -6.05 16.44 10.97
C LEU A 132 -4.91 16.04 11.91
N ARG A 133 -3.68 15.91 11.39
CA ARG A 133 -2.49 15.64 12.21
C ARG A 133 -2.21 16.73 13.25
N THR A 134 -2.46 18.00 12.92
CA THR A 134 -2.20 19.13 13.84
C THR A 134 -3.14 19.13 15.05
N VAL A 135 -4.31 18.52 14.92
CA VAL A 135 -5.30 18.33 16.01
C VAL A 135 -5.29 16.92 16.58
N GLY A 136 -4.20 16.16 16.36
CA GLY A 136 -3.98 14.83 16.93
C GLY A 136 -4.72 13.68 16.26
N LYS A 137 -5.52 13.95 15.23
CA LYS A 137 -6.27 12.93 14.47
C LYS A 137 -5.42 12.31 13.37
N THR A 138 -5.85 11.17 12.84
CA THR A 138 -5.21 10.48 11.72
C THR A 138 -6.27 10.00 10.74
N ARG A 139 -5.99 10.17 9.45
CA ARG A 139 -6.84 9.75 8.33
C ARG A 139 -6.05 9.10 7.18
N GLY A 140 -4.75 9.36 7.09
CA GLY A 140 -3.88 8.65 6.14
C GLY A 140 -3.61 7.21 6.55
N SER A 141 -3.08 6.41 5.63
CA SER A 141 -2.50 5.10 5.92
C SER A 141 -1.30 5.24 6.89
N VAL A 142 -0.82 4.12 7.43
CA VAL A 142 0.35 4.15 8.30
C VAL A 142 1.59 4.64 7.54
N LEU A 143 1.74 4.23 6.27
CA LEU A 143 2.84 4.69 5.44
C LEU A 143 2.74 6.18 5.10
N PHE A 144 1.53 6.71 4.84
CA PHE A 144 1.32 8.15 4.67
C PHE A 144 1.77 8.93 5.91
N GLU A 145 1.40 8.46 7.11
CA GLU A 145 1.82 9.09 8.36
C GLU A 145 3.35 9.05 8.53
N ALA A 146 4.00 7.93 8.19
CA ALA A 146 5.45 7.81 8.19
C ALA A 146 6.11 8.76 7.18
N ALA A 147 5.61 8.82 5.94
CA ALA A 147 6.12 9.72 4.91
C ALA A 147 6.08 11.18 5.38
N ALA A 148 4.96 11.56 5.99
CA ALA A 148 4.75 12.91 6.48
C ALA A 148 5.46 13.20 7.83
N MET A 149 6.01 12.20 8.53
CA MET A 149 6.92 12.39 9.68
C MET A 149 8.35 12.62 9.23
N GLU A 150 8.80 11.87 8.21
CA GLU A 150 10.18 11.91 7.70
C GLU A 150 10.38 12.86 6.51
N ASN A 151 9.40 13.74 6.26
CA ASN A 151 9.38 14.70 5.16
C ASN A 151 9.61 14.07 3.77
N ILE A 152 9.12 12.85 3.57
CA ILE A 152 9.06 12.23 2.24
C ILE A 152 8.01 12.98 1.41
N PRO A 153 8.32 13.38 0.15
CA PRO A 153 7.37 14.11 -0.68
C PRO A 153 6.04 13.37 -0.86
N LEU A 154 4.94 14.06 -0.57
CA LEU A 154 3.58 13.61 -0.85
C LEU A 154 3.19 14.10 -2.24
N ARG A 155 2.76 13.17 -3.10
CA ARG A 155 2.56 13.42 -4.53
C ARG A 155 1.08 13.67 -4.83
N GLY A 156 0.82 14.56 -5.79
CA GLY A 156 -0.52 14.88 -6.27
C GLY A 156 -0.63 14.76 -7.79
N ALA A 157 -1.63 15.43 -8.37
CA ALA A 157 -1.89 15.31 -9.81
C ALA A 157 -0.78 15.82 -10.72
N ALA A 158 0.02 16.80 -10.28
CA ALA A 158 1.15 17.29 -11.06
C ALA A 158 2.16 16.17 -11.31
N GLU A 159 2.49 15.41 -10.27
CA GLU A 159 3.43 14.29 -10.37
C GLU A 159 2.84 13.11 -11.14
N VAL A 160 1.53 12.86 -11.04
CA VAL A 160 0.86 11.85 -11.89
C VAL A 160 0.96 12.22 -13.37
N LYS A 161 0.69 13.49 -13.71
CA LYS A 161 0.80 13.98 -15.10
C LYS A 161 2.23 13.93 -15.63
N ALA A 162 3.22 14.10 -14.75
CA ALA A 162 4.63 14.05 -15.09
C ALA A 162 5.22 12.62 -15.11
N GLY A 163 4.44 11.59 -14.75
CA GLY A 163 4.93 10.21 -14.66
C GLY A 163 5.85 9.95 -13.45
N THR A 164 5.83 10.83 -12.45
CA THR A 164 6.66 10.74 -11.23
C THR A 164 5.84 10.37 -9.99
N ALA A 165 4.63 9.84 -10.19
CA ALA A 165 3.75 9.27 -9.18
C ALA A 165 2.82 8.21 -9.78
N ILE A 166 2.20 7.41 -8.91
CA ILE A 166 1.18 6.42 -9.26
C ILE A 166 -0.09 6.72 -8.48
N SER A 167 -1.22 6.81 -9.15
CA SER A 167 -2.53 6.99 -8.52
C SER A 167 -2.92 5.78 -7.65
N GLY A 168 -3.84 5.97 -6.70
CA GLY A 168 -4.28 4.89 -5.81
C GLY A 168 -4.98 3.72 -6.51
N ASP A 169 -5.37 3.88 -7.77
CA ASP A 169 -5.95 2.87 -8.64
C ASP A 169 -4.99 2.40 -9.76
N ILE A 170 -3.69 2.69 -9.63
CA ILE A 170 -2.58 2.37 -10.55
C ILE A 170 -2.65 3.15 -11.87
N ILE A 171 -3.81 3.15 -12.52
CA ILE A 171 -4.02 3.63 -13.89
C ILE A 171 -4.79 4.95 -13.99
N SER A 172 -5.15 5.57 -12.87
CA SER A 172 -5.87 6.86 -12.82
C SER A 172 -7.25 6.84 -13.50
N LYS A 173 -7.87 5.66 -13.62
CA LYS A 173 -9.23 5.46 -14.16
C LYS A 173 -10.28 6.23 -13.35
N TRP A 174 -10.17 6.20 -12.02
CA TRP A 174 -11.11 6.85 -11.10
C TRP A 174 -10.61 8.21 -10.58
N TRP A 175 -9.39 8.61 -10.94
CA TRP A 175 -8.91 9.94 -10.57
C TRP A 175 -9.83 11.04 -11.12
N GLY A 176 -10.21 10.93 -12.40
CA GLY A 176 -11.07 11.91 -13.09
C GLY A 176 -12.53 11.91 -12.64
N THR A 177 -12.98 10.91 -11.88
CA THR A 177 -14.35 10.87 -11.35
C THR A 177 -14.51 11.68 -10.06
N ASN A 178 -13.42 12.04 -9.40
CA ASN A 178 -13.41 12.87 -8.19
C ASN A 178 -13.53 14.36 -8.52
N ARG A 179 -14.71 14.77 -9.02
CA ARG A 179 -14.96 16.16 -9.47
C ARG A 179 -14.95 17.19 -8.35
N GLU A 180 -15.30 16.82 -7.12
CA GLU A 180 -15.35 17.73 -5.96
C GLU A 180 -14.01 17.90 -5.22
N ASP A 181 -13.05 17.00 -5.44
CA ASP A 181 -11.76 16.96 -4.72
C ASP A 181 -10.56 17.46 -5.56
N GLY A 182 -10.84 17.92 -6.79
CA GLY A 182 -10.10 19.00 -7.44
C GLY A 182 -8.65 18.70 -7.82
N ASP A 183 -8.48 17.84 -8.83
CA ASP A 183 -7.22 17.71 -9.58
C ASP A 183 -7.53 17.40 -11.05
N ALA A 184 -8.18 18.35 -11.72
CA ALA A 184 -8.66 18.21 -13.09
C ALA A 184 -7.53 17.90 -14.09
N GLY A 185 -7.84 17.10 -15.12
CA GLY A 185 -6.94 16.85 -16.24
C GLY A 185 -5.87 15.78 -16.02
N VAL A 186 -6.02 14.91 -15.03
CA VAL A 186 -5.26 13.64 -15.00
C VAL A 186 -5.98 12.65 -15.92
N SER A 187 -5.29 12.23 -16.97
CA SER A 187 -5.79 11.18 -17.87
C SER A 187 -5.46 9.80 -17.31
N SER A 188 -6.33 8.82 -17.61
CA SER A 188 -6.02 7.43 -17.37
C SER A 188 -4.82 6.98 -18.22
N ILE A 189 -4.00 6.10 -17.67
CA ILE A 189 -2.84 5.51 -18.35
C ILE A 189 -3.00 3.99 -18.49
N THR A 190 -2.13 3.33 -19.25
CA THR A 190 -2.12 1.87 -19.33
C THR A 190 -1.39 1.27 -18.13
N PRO A 191 -1.64 -0.01 -17.78
CA PRO A 191 -0.84 -0.73 -16.78
C PRO A 191 0.66 -0.73 -17.11
N GLU A 192 1.01 -0.84 -18.39
CA GLU A 192 2.40 -0.77 -18.86
C GLU A 192 3.03 0.60 -18.57
N GLN A 193 2.30 1.70 -18.81
CA GLN A 193 2.78 3.04 -18.48
C GLN A 193 2.94 3.23 -16.96
N ALA A 194 2.03 2.68 -16.15
CA ALA A 194 2.15 2.72 -14.70
C ALA A 194 3.40 1.95 -14.21
N ALA A 195 3.69 0.80 -14.84
CA ALA A 195 4.91 0.04 -14.56
C ALA A 195 6.17 0.82 -14.96
N GLU A 196 6.18 1.48 -16.12
CA GLU A 196 7.29 2.35 -16.55
C GLU A 196 7.53 3.49 -15.55
N ASN A 197 6.47 4.13 -15.05
CA ASN A 197 6.57 5.18 -14.04
C ASN A 197 7.20 4.65 -12.73
N LEU A 198 6.81 3.46 -12.26
CA LEU A 198 7.43 2.82 -11.09
C LEU A 198 8.91 2.48 -11.32
N LEU A 199 9.25 1.96 -12.51
CA LEU A 199 10.64 1.65 -12.87
C LEU A 199 11.49 2.92 -12.94
N HIS A 200 10.95 4.01 -13.49
CA HIS A 200 11.61 5.32 -13.50
C HIS A 200 11.88 5.82 -12.07
N LEU A 201 10.88 5.77 -11.19
CA LEU A 201 11.07 6.12 -9.77
C LEU A 201 12.14 5.24 -9.12
N SER A 202 12.20 3.95 -9.45
CA SER A 202 13.21 3.04 -8.90
C SER A 202 14.63 3.35 -9.41
N ALA A 203 14.78 3.99 -10.57
CA ALA A 203 16.08 4.45 -11.05
C ALA A 203 16.57 5.70 -10.29
N MET A 204 15.64 6.51 -9.79
CA MET A 204 15.92 7.78 -9.09
C MET A 204 16.03 7.64 -7.57
N HIS A 205 15.48 6.56 -7.00
CA HIS A 205 15.41 6.34 -5.56
C HIS A 205 15.92 4.95 -5.16
N GLY A 206 16.57 4.85 -3.99
CA GLY A 206 17.04 3.57 -3.46
C GLY A 206 15.90 2.62 -3.05
N ALA A 207 14.76 3.17 -2.65
CA ALA A 207 13.54 2.40 -2.37
C ALA A 207 12.28 3.17 -2.77
N VAL A 208 11.34 2.48 -3.42
CA VAL A 208 10.04 2.99 -3.84
C VAL A 208 8.95 2.17 -3.16
N PHE A 209 8.01 2.83 -2.51
CA PHE A 209 6.89 2.21 -1.82
C PHE A 209 5.58 2.62 -2.47
N TYR A 210 4.70 1.66 -2.66
CA TYR A 210 3.35 1.85 -3.18
C TYR A 210 2.34 1.01 -2.39
N GLU A 211 1.17 1.57 -2.10
CA GLU A 211 0.04 0.91 -1.43
C GLU A 211 -1.19 0.88 -2.34
N PHE A 212 -1.87 -0.26 -2.40
CA PHE A 212 -3.09 -0.45 -3.18
C PHE A 212 -4.24 -0.82 -2.24
N PHE A 213 -5.27 0.03 -2.16
CA PHE A 213 -6.36 -0.10 -1.18
C PHE A 213 -7.66 -0.64 -1.78
N LEU A 214 -7.77 -0.69 -3.11
CA LEU A 214 -9.07 -0.95 -3.76
C LEU A 214 -9.60 -2.35 -3.52
N THR A 215 -8.71 -3.33 -3.32
CA THR A 215 -9.07 -4.71 -2.97
C THR A 215 -9.84 -4.78 -1.65
N ASP A 216 -9.34 -4.11 -0.61
CA ASP A 216 -10.02 -3.99 0.68
C ASP A 216 -11.35 -3.23 0.56
N LEU A 217 -11.34 -2.09 -0.14
CA LEU A 217 -12.54 -1.27 -0.33
C LEU A 217 -13.64 -2.02 -1.09
N ALA A 218 -13.29 -2.79 -2.13
CA ALA A 218 -14.24 -3.61 -2.88
C ALA A 218 -14.79 -4.75 -2.01
N ALA A 219 -13.93 -5.46 -1.27
CA ALA A 219 -14.34 -6.54 -0.37
C ALA A 219 -15.30 -6.06 0.72
N HIS A 220 -15.09 -4.84 1.24
CA HIS A 220 -15.96 -4.19 2.22
C HIS A 220 -17.14 -3.41 1.61
N ARG A 221 -17.36 -3.47 0.29
CA ARG A 221 -18.43 -2.76 -0.43
C ARG A 221 -18.44 -1.25 -0.16
N ARG A 222 -17.25 -0.67 -0.02
CA ARG A 222 -17.03 0.78 0.16
C ARG A 222 -16.94 1.53 -1.17
N ILE A 223 -16.81 0.81 -2.27
CA ILE A 223 -16.82 1.32 -3.65
C ILE A 223 -17.78 0.49 -4.50
N THR A 224 -18.15 1.01 -5.68
CA THR A 224 -19.06 0.34 -6.61
C THR A 224 -18.40 -0.76 -7.44
N ALA A 225 -17.08 -0.68 -7.65
CA ALA A 225 -16.32 -1.68 -8.39
C ALA A 225 -16.33 -3.02 -7.64
N SER A 226 -16.48 -4.12 -8.39
CA SER A 226 -16.41 -5.46 -7.81
C SER A 226 -14.97 -5.87 -7.51
N VAL A 227 -14.80 -6.89 -6.66
CA VAL A 227 -13.47 -7.48 -6.40
C VAL A 227 -12.83 -8.00 -7.69
N ASP A 228 -13.62 -8.62 -8.58
CA ASP A 228 -13.13 -9.12 -9.87
C ASP A 228 -12.68 -7.99 -10.80
N GLU A 229 -13.39 -6.86 -10.84
CA GLU A 229 -12.99 -5.69 -11.62
C GLU A 229 -11.65 -5.12 -11.12
N VAL A 230 -11.44 -5.11 -9.80
CA VAL A 230 -10.22 -4.57 -9.17
C VAL A 230 -9.01 -5.48 -9.38
N LEU A 231 -9.21 -6.80 -9.49
CA LEU A 231 -8.14 -7.80 -9.59
C LEU A 231 -7.74 -8.15 -11.05
N THR A 232 -8.39 -7.53 -12.05
CA THR A 232 -8.15 -7.76 -13.48
C THR A 232 -7.17 -6.73 -14.04
#